data_AF-A0A7S2M2V7-F1
#
_entry.id   AF-A0A7S2M2V7-F1
#
_cell.length_a   1.000
_cell.length_b   1.000
_cell.length_c   1.000
_cell.angle_alpha   90.00
_cell.angle_beta   90.00
_cell.angle_gamma   90.00
#
_symmetry.space_group_name_H-M   'P 1'
#
loop_
_entity.id
_entity.type
_entity.pdbx_description
1 polymer ?
#
loop_
_entity_poly.entity_id
_entity_poly.type
_entity_poly.pdbx_seq_one_letter_code
_entity_poly.pdbx_strand_id
1 'polypeptide(L)'
;MVVLMWGILATTVLHPINQEIAASSDVYQNCDRCPRAFESVQASMWTIFQTSIKGDAWGMVALPVIERAPWTGVFFIGVFLTVSLLSLNLILAVTIDGAFSQREDDFK
;
A
#
# COMPACT_ATOMS: atom_id res chain seq x y z
N MET A 1 2.18 12.57 -1.41
CA MET A 1 1.26 12.69 -2.58
C MET A 1 1.02 11.37 -3.30
N VAL A 2 2.04 10.53 -3.53
CA VAL A 2 1.90 9.22 -4.21
C VAL A 2 0.85 8.31 -3.55
N VAL A 3 0.89 8.15 -2.23
CA VAL A 3 -0.08 7.32 -1.48
C VAL A 3 -1.52 7.85 -1.60
N LEU A 4 -1.70 9.18 -1.66
CA LEU A 4 -3.02 9.79 -1.83
C LEU A 4 -3.57 9.51 -3.23
N MET A 5 -2.74 9.64 -4.28
CA MET A 5 -3.16 9.34 -5.66
C MET A 5 -3.59 7.89 -5.81
N TRP A 6 -2.77 6.95 -5.30
CA TRP A 6 -3.14 5.54 -5.28
C TRP A 6 -4.37 5.27 -4.41
N GLY A 7 -4.54 5.99 -3.30
CA GLY A 7 -5.71 5.90 -2.45
C GLY A 7 -7.00 6.26 -3.19
N ILE A 8 -6.99 7.35 -3.97
CA ILE A 8 -8.11 7.76 -4.82
C ILE A 8 -8.40 6.70 -5.88
N LEU A 9 -7.37 6.24 -6.61
CA LEU A 9 -7.55 5.20 -7.62
C LEU A 9 -8.07 3.88 -7.03
N ALA A 10 -7.57 3.49 -5.85
CA ALA A 10 -8.00 2.29 -5.15
C ALA A 10 -9.48 2.37 -4.74
N THR A 11 -9.94 3.55 -4.28
CA THR A 11 -11.38 3.72 -3.97
C THR A 11 -12.27 3.60 -5.20
N THR A 12 -11.84 4.07 -6.37
CA THR A 12 -12.70 4.01 -7.57
C THR A 12 -12.63 2.66 -8.26
N VAL A 13 -11.48 1.97 -8.17
CA VAL A 13 -11.22 0.74 -8.91
C VAL A 13 -11.40 -0.51 -8.06
N LEU A 14 -10.77 -0.56 -6.88
CA LEU A 14 -10.73 -1.77 -6.06
C LEU A 14 -11.95 -1.90 -5.16
N HIS A 15 -12.54 -0.79 -4.72
CA HIS A 15 -13.72 -0.82 -3.86
C HIS A 15 -14.90 -1.66 -4.40
N PRO A 16 -15.37 -1.49 -5.65
CA PRO A 16 -16.48 -2.29 -6.16
C PRO A 16 -16.15 -3.78 -6.20
N ILE A 17 -14.92 -4.15 -6.62
CA ILE A 17 -14.47 -5.54 -6.67
C ILE A 17 -14.40 -6.14 -5.25
N ASN A 18 -13.90 -5.38 -4.29
CA ASN A 18 -13.78 -5.80 -2.90
C ASN A 18 -15.15 -6.02 -2.24
N GLN A 19 -16.14 -5.18 -2.56
CA GLN A 19 -17.52 -5.34 -2.11
C GLN A 19 -18.19 -6.57 -2.73
N GLU A 20 -17.95 -6.83 -4.02
CA GLU A 20 -18.42 -8.06 -4.65
C GLU A 20 -17.86 -9.31 -3.96
N ILE A 21 -16.56 -9.33 -3.65
CA ILE A 21 -15.91 -10.46 -2.94
C ILE A 21 -16.51 -10.63 -1.55
N ALA A 22 -16.73 -9.53 -0.83
CA ALA A 22 -17.34 -9.55 0.49
C ALA A 22 -18.78 -10.07 0.48
N ALA A 23 -19.52 -9.85 -0.61
CA ALA A 23 -20.89 -10.32 -0.76
C ALA A 23 -20.98 -11.77 -1.29
N SER A 24 -20.05 -12.19 -2.15
CA SER A 24 -20.12 -13.49 -2.84
C SER A 24 -19.33 -14.60 -2.15
N SER A 25 -18.47 -14.28 -1.19
CA SER A 25 -17.52 -15.25 -0.62
C SER A 25 -17.26 -15.03 0.86
N ASP A 26 -16.94 -16.13 1.56
CA ASP A 26 -16.58 -16.15 2.97
C ASP A 26 -15.09 -15.85 3.23
N VAL A 27 -14.39 -15.27 2.24
CA VAL A 27 -12.93 -15.03 2.32
C VAL A 27 -12.56 -14.05 3.44
N TYR A 28 -13.48 -13.14 3.81
CA TYR A 28 -13.25 -12.14 4.86
C TYR A 28 -13.78 -12.53 6.25
N GLN A 29 -14.19 -13.78 6.49
CA GLN A 29 -14.77 -14.23 7.78
C GLN A 29 -13.91 -13.90 9.01
N ASN A 30 -12.58 -13.89 8.86
CA ASN A 30 -11.63 -13.60 9.95
C ASN A 30 -11.11 -12.15 9.93
N CYS A 31 -11.76 -11.24 9.20
CA CYS A 31 -11.25 -9.88 9.02
C CYS A 31 -12.35 -8.81 8.89
N ASP A 32 -12.68 -8.16 10.00
CA ASP A 32 -13.70 -7.08 10.07
C ASP A 32 -13.36 -5.82 9.26
N ARG A 33 -12.07 -5.63 8.94
CA ARG A 33 -11.57 -4.47 8.20
C ARG A 33 -11.46 -4.73 6.70
N CYS A 34 -11.33 -5.98 6.27
CA CYS A 34 -11.05 -6.33 4.88
C CYS A 34 -12.17 -5.89 3.91
N PRO A 35 -13.47 -6.03 4.22
CA PRO A 35 -14.54 -5.52 3.36
C PRO A 35 -14.51 -3.99 3.18
N ARG A 36 -13.99 -3.29 4.20
CA ARG A 36 -13.92 -1.82 4.28
C ARG A 36 -12.57 -1.25 3.85
N ALA A 37 -11.64 -2.10 3.40
CA ALA A 37 -10.26 -1.71 3.10
C ALA A 37 -10.15 -0.57 2.07
N PHE A 38 -11.12 -0.47 1.16
CA PHE A 38 -11.15 0.53 0.09
C PHE A 38 -12.41 1.43 0.12
N GLU A 39 -13.12 1.51 1.24
CA GLU A 39 -14.41 2.25 1.34
C GLU A 39 -14.28 3.76 1.20
N SER A 40 -13.12 4.31 1.58
CA SER A 40 -12.84 5.73 1.55
C SER A 40 -11.37 5.94 1.20
N VAL A 41 -11.02 7.15 0.74
CA VAL A 41 -9.64 7.46 0.35
C VAL A 41 -8.70 7.24 1.53
N GLN A 42 -9.12 7.62 2.74
CA GLN A 42 -8.37 7.40 3.96
C GLN A 42 -8.21 5.90 4.29
N ALA A 43 -9.27 5.10 4.13
CA ALA A 43 -9.19 3.66 4.35
C ALA A 43 -8.21 3.00 3.35
N SER A 44 -8.31 3.36 2.07
CA SER A 44 -7.40 2.91 1.01
C SER A 44 -5.95 3.29 1.30
N MET A 45 -5.71 4.53 1.75
CA MET A 45 -4.36 4.98 2.12
C MET A 45 -3.78 4.16 3.26
N TRP A 46 -4.59 3.84 4.28
CA TRP A 46 -4.14 2.97 5.37
C TRP A 46 -3.87 1.55 4.92
N THR A 47 -4.71 1.01 4.03
CA THR A 47 -4.51 -0.32 3.45
C THR A 47 -3.20 -0.36 2.66
N ILE A 48 -2.94 0.63 1.81
CA ILE A 48 -1.68 0.77 1.06
C ILE A 48 -0.48 0.88 2.01
N PHE A 49 -0.60 1.67 3.07
CA PHE A 49 0.46 1.78 4.08
C PHE A 49 0.74 0.42 4.74
N GLN A 50 -0.30 -0.30 5.15
CA GLN A 50 -0.18 -1.63 5.76
C GLN A 50 0.47 -2.63 4.80
N THR A 51 0.04 -2.65 3.54
CA THR A 51 0.55 -3.62 2.55
C THR A 51 1.95 -3.32 2.05
N SER A 52 2.30 -2.04 1.87
CA SER A 52 3.57 -1.66 1.23
C SER A 52 4.67 -1.31 2.22
N ILE A 53 4.36 -0.62 3.33
CA ILE A 53 5.38 -0.18 4.30
C ILE A 53 5.49 -1.18 5.44
N LYS A 54 4.37 -1.59 6.04
CA LYS A 54 4.39 -2.63 7.09
C LYS A 54 4.62 -4.04 6.52
N GLY A 55 4.24 -4.27 5.26
CA GLY A 55 4.38 -5.58 4.60
C GLY A 55 3.35 -6.61 5.08
N ASP A 56 2.19 -6.15 5.56
CA ASP A 56 1.16 -6.97 6.20
C ASP A 56 -0.16 -6.94 5.40
N ALA A 57 -1.08 -7.86 5.68
CA ALA A 57 -2.42 -7.95 5.09
C ALA A 57 -2.49 -8.14 3.56
N TRP A 58 -1.35 -8.36 2.89
CA TRP A 58 -1.32 -8.67 1.45
C TRP A 58 -2.17 -9.90 1.13
N GLY A 59 -1.95 -11.01 1.85
CA GLY A 59 -2.70 -12.25 1.61
C GLY A 59 -4.19 -12.16 1.96
N MET A 60 -4.55 -11.25 2.85
CA MET A 60 -5.93 -11.08 3.31
C MET A 60 -6.73 -10.12 2.42
N VAL A 61 -6.08 -9.16 1.77
CA VAL A 61 -6.77 -8.10 1.00
C VAL A 61 -6.38 -8.13 -0.48
N ALA A 62 -5.09 -8.18 -0.80
CA ALA A 62 -4.63 -8.10 -2.18
C ALA A 62 -4.86 -9.41 -2.95
N LEU A 63 -4.53 -10.57 -2.36
CA LEU A 63 -4.70 -11.86 -3.05
C LEU A 63 -6.15 -12.15 -3.47
N PRO A 64 -7.18 -11.99 -2.60
CA PRO A 64 -8.56 -12.25 -3.01
C PRO A 64 -9.02 -11.37 -4.17
N VAL A 65 -8.58 -10.10 -4.17
CA VAL A 65 -8.91 -9.15 -5.25
C VAL A 65 -8.22 -9.54 -6.56
N ILE A 66 -6.96 -9.98 -6.50
CA ILE A 66 -6.21 -10.47 -7.67
C ILE A 66 -6.80 -11.77 -8.21
N GLU A 67 -7.18 -12.71 -7.35
CA GLU A 67 -7.80 -13.97 -7.76
C GLU A 67 -9.15 -13.74 -8.46
N ARG A 68 -9.94 -12.78 -7.97
CA ARG A 68 -11.21 -12.38 -8.58
C ARG A 68 -11.01 -11.62 -9.90
N ALA A 69 -10.00 -10.76 -9.97
CA ALA A 69 -9.72 -9.87 -11.09
C ALA A 69 -8.20 -9.77 -11.33
N PRO A 70 -7.60 -10.68 -12.11
CA PRO A 70 -6.14 -10.81 -12.24
C PRO A 70 -5.41 -9.55 -12.72
N TRP A 71 -6.09 -8.70 -13.51
CA TRP A 71 -5.55 -7.43 -13.98
C TRP A 71 -5.22 -6.46 -12.84
N THR A 72 -5.90 -6.57 -11.69
CA THR A 72 -5.61 -5.77 -10.49
C THR A 72 -4.24 -6.09 -9.90
N GLY A 73 -3.60 -7.21 -10.27
CA GLY A 73 -2.22 -7.51 -9.91
C GLY A 73 -1.25 -6.43 -10.36
N VAL A 74 -1.46 -5.86 -11.55
CA VAL A 74 -0.64 -4.74 -12.07
C VAL A 74 -0.81 -3.49 -11.19
N PHE A 75 -2.02 -3.26 -10.68
CA PHE A 75 -2.30 -2.15 -9.77
C PHE A 75 -1.50 -2.30 -8.47
N PHE A 76 -1.60 -3.47 -7.81
CA PHE A 76 -0.88 -3.69 -6.54
C PHE A 76 0.64 -3.68 -6.71
N ILE A 77 1.16 -4.22 -7.81
CA ILE A 77 2.59 -4.14 -8.14
C ILE A 77 3.01 -2.68 -8.35
N GLY A 78 2.22 -1.89 -9.08
CA GLY A 78 2.50 -0.47 -9.31
C GLY A 78 2.52 0.34 -8.00
N VAL A 79 1.55 0.10 -7.11
CA VAL A 79 1.52 0.70 -5.77
C VAL A 79 2.78 0.29 -4.99
N PHE A 80 3.09 -1.01 -4.93
CA PHE A 80 4.24 -1.52 -4.18
C PHE A 80 5.56 -0.93 -4.68
N LEU A 81 5.81 -0.95 -5.99
CA LEU A 81 7.05 -0.42 -6.57
C LEU A 81 7.19 1.08 -6.30
N THR A 82 6.14 1.86 -6.55
CA THR A 82 6.23 3.32 -6.38
C THR A 82 6.40 3.74 -4.92
N VAL A 83 5.69 3.09 -3.98
CA VAL A 83 5.79 3.41 -2.55
C VAL A 83 7.12 2.92 -1.97
N SER A 84 7.55 1.70 -2.31
CA SER A 84 8.79 1.12 -1.80
C SER A 84 10.04 1.82 -2.34
N LEU A 85 10.07 2.17 -3.64
CA LEU A 85 11.19 2.93 -4.20
C LEU A 85 11.28 4.33 -3.58
N LEU A 86 10.13 4.99 -3.35
CA LEU A 86 10.10 6.29 -2.67
C LEU A 86 10.61 6.19 -1.23
N SER A 87 10.17 5.18 -0.47
CA SER A 87 10.60 5.03 0.93
C SER A 87 12.09 4.68 1.02
N LEU A 88 12.58 3.76 0.20
CA LEU A 88 14.00 3.39 0.15
C LEU A 88 14.89 4.58 -0.22
N ASN A 89 14.50 5.35 -1.24
CA ASN A 89 15.27 6.52 -1.66
C ASN A 89 15.26 7.64 -0.59
N LEU A 90 14.14 7.81 0.13
CA LEU A 90 14.07 8.77 1.23
C LEU A 90 14.97 8.37 2.40
N ILE A 91 14.96 7.09 2.79
CA ILE A 91 15.83 6.57 3.86
C ILE A 91 17.30 6.70 3.45
N LEU A 92 17.63 6.37 2.21
CA LEU A 92 18.98 6.50 1.68
C LEU A 92 19.46 7.95 1.74
N ALA A 93 18.65 8.90 1.27
CA ALA A 93 18.97 10.32 1.30
C ALA A 93 19.29 10.81 2.72
N VAL A 94 18.40 10.53 3.69
CA VAL A 94 18.60 10.93 5.09
C VAL A 94 19.85 10.28 5.71
N THR A 95 20.12 9.02 5.36
CA THR A 95 21.28 8.29 5.89
C THR A 95 22.58 8.86 5.35
N ILE A 96 22.61 9.21 4.05
CA ILE A 96 23.77 9.81 3.40
C ILE A 96 24.02 11.22 3.96
N ASP A 97 22.97 12.04 4.10
CA ASP A 97 23.10 13.40 4.66
C ASP A 97 23.67 13.37 6.08
N GLY A 98 23.20 12.45 6.93
CA GLY A 98 23.75 12.27 8.28
C GLY A 98 25.20 11.78 8.30
N ALA A 99 25.60 10.94 7.34
CA ALA A 99 26.99 10.48 7.23
C ALA A 99 27.93 11.61 6.77
N PHE A 100 27.47 12.53 5.92
CA PHE A 100 28.25 13.69 5.51
C PHE A 100 28.34 14.76 6.61
N SER A 101 27.26 15.03 7.34
CA SER A 101 27.29 16.03 8.43
C SER A 101 28.27 15.65 9.54
N GLN A 102 28.34 14.36 9.92
CA GLN A 102 29.32 13.89 10.91
C GLN A 102 30.77 14.08 10.44
N ARG A 103 31.05 13.87 9.15
CA ARG A 103 32.39 14.08 8.60
C ARG A 103 32.80 15.55 8.62
N GLU A 104 31.90 16.48 8.35
CA GLU A 104 32.23 17.91 8.39
C GLU A 104 32.52 18.40 9.81
N ASP A 105 31.85 17.86 10.83
CA ASP A 105 32.09 18.20 12.23
C ASP A 105 33.41 17.63 12.75
N ASP A 106 33.89 16.49 12.25
CA ASP A 106 35.21 15.93 12.57
C ASP A 106 36.39 16.82 12.07
N PHE A 107 36.16 17.72 11.11
CA PHE A 107 37.19 18.61 10.55
C PHE A 107 37.19 20.05 11.13
N LYS A 108 36.31 20.36 12.09
CA LYS A 108 36.29 21.64 12.82
C LYS A 108 36.99 21.52 14.18
#